data_AF-A0A5B2YW81-F1
#
_entry.id   AF-A0A5B2YW81-F1
#
_cell.length_a   1.000
_cell.length_b   1.000
_cell.length_c   1.000
_cell.angle_alpha   90.00
_cell.angle_beta   90.00
_cell.angle_gamma   90.00
#
_symmetry.space_group_name_H-M   'P 1'
#
loop_
_entity.id
_entity.type
_entity.pdbx_description
1 polymer ?
#
loop_
_entity_poly.entity_id
_entity_poly.type
_entity_poly.pdbx_seq_one_letter_code
_entity_poly.pdbx_strand_id
1 'polypeptide(L)'
;MMRVKRRKRNYRGSTNNCALTNLKSSNIKNDISISVKTNGDPIKTKHIPSRPPKLIVYINEFDKTDDIGNPQCRNNNCTNPVCKPFRKYCSLQCSKQFTKWYNSNFYWRNVRNSVLRRDDFTCQLCGIKLNRRKKMNKGTKNWLECDHIIPKSFYKSIGYEFNTLEDKVKTILEFVHNRNNLRTLCYQCHRKESNNLYNIKSRFVNPED
;
A
#
# COMPACT_ATOMS: atom_id res chain seq x y z
N MET A 1 1.38 0.94 -43.73
CA MET A 1 1.68 2.14 -42.92
C MET A 1 0.38 2.78 -42.44
N MET A 2 -0.02 2.62 -41.17
CA MET A 2 -1.21 3.28 -40.63
C MET A 2 -0.81 4.36 -39.62
N ARG A 3 -1.14 5.62 -39.94
CA ARG A 3 -0.93 6.80 -39.09
C ARG A 3 -2.09 6.97 -38.12
N VAL A 4 -1.85 6.75 -36.82
CA VAL A 4 -2.81 7.06 -35.75
C VAL A 4 -2.71 8.56 -35.42
N LYS A 5 -3.74 9.34 -35.76
CA LYS A 5 -3.87 10.76 -35.39
C LYS A 5 -4.18 10.88 -33.89
N ARG A 6 -3.24 11.42 -33.11
CA ARG A 6 -3.46 11.82 -31.70
C ARG A 6 -4.24 13.14 -31.64
N ARG A 7 -5.46 13.11 -31.10
CA ARG A 7 -6.22 14.33 -30.73
C ARG A 7 -5.63 14.94 -29.46
N LYS A 8 -5.08 16.15 -29.55
CA LYS A 8 -4.76 17.03 -28.41
C LYS A 8 -6.05 17.63 -27.87
N ARG A 9 -6.33 17.45 -26.57
CA ARG A 9 -7.37 18.24 -25.87
C ARG A 9 -6.68 19.45 -25.23
N ASN A 10 -7.02 20.63 -25.72
CA ASN A 10 -6.70 21.90 -25.07
C ASN A 10 -7.68 22.13 -23.93
N TYR A 11 -7.18 22.34 -22.71
CA TYR A 11 -7.98 22.79 -21.58
C TYR A 11 -7.62 24.25 -21.31
N ARG A 12 -8.56 25.16 -21.58
CA ARG A 12 -8.45 26.59 -21.24
C ARG A 12 -8.60 26.75 -19.73
N GLY A 13 -7.72 27.55 -19.13
CA GLY A 13 -7.81 27.95 -17.74
C GLY A 13 -9.04 28.82 -17.51
N SER A 14 -9.72 28.59 -16.40
CA SER A 14 -10.72 29.51 -15.85
C SER A 14 -10.41 29.67 -14.37
N THR A 15 -9.85 30.83 -14.05
CA THR A 15 -9.72 31.39 -12.70
C THR A 15 -11.10 31.88 -12.30
N ASN A 16 -11.69 31.32 -11.24
CA ASN A 16 -12.79 32.00 -10.55
C ASN A 16 -12.76 31.71 -9.05
N ASN A 17 -12.79 32.82 -8.31
CA ASN A 17 -12.89 32.93 -6.87
C ASN A 17 -14.12 32.18 -6.34
N CYS A 18 -13.97 31.47 -5.22
CA CYS A 18 -15.07 30.77 -4.58
C CYS A 18 -15.45 31.49 -3.29
N ALA A 19 -16.60 32.17 -3.35
CA ALA A 19 -17.28 32.76 -2.22
C ALA A 19 -17.86 31.68 -1.29
N LEU A 20 -17.82 31.96 0.01
CA LEU A 20 -18.49 31.22 1.08
C LEU A 20 -20.01 31.28 0.90
N THR A 21 -20.69 30.13 1.04
CA THR A 21 -22.08 30.09 1.50
C THR A 21 -22.31 28.93 2.46
N ASN A 22 -23.06 29.28 3.50
CA ASN A 22 -23.37 28.62 4.76
C ASN A 22 -24.52 27.58 4.67
N LEU A 23 -24.73 26.86 5.78
CA LEU A 23 -25.91 26.06 6.23
C LEU A 23 -25.96 24.60 5.72
N LYS A 24 -26.31 23.56 6.50
CA LYS A 24 -27.08 23.43 7.75
C LYS A 24 -26.77 22.08 8.44
N SER A 25 -26.86 22.08 9.77
CA SER A 25 -26.70 20.94 10.69
C SER A 25 -27.80 19.87 10.60
N SER A 26 -27.46 18.63 10.96
CA SER A 26 -28.34 17.74 11.73
C SER A 26 -27.56 16.67 12.50
N ASN A 27 -27.81 16.65 13.81
CA ASN A 27 -27.38 15.68 14.82
C ASN A 27 -28.05 14.32 14.60
N ILE A 28 -27.29 13.21 14.75
CA ILE A 28 -27.81 11.95 15.33
C ILE A 28 -26.67 11.29 16.12
N LYS A 29 -26.77 11.37 17.45
CA LYS A 29 -26.14 10.44 18.40
C LYS A 29 -26.95 9.15 18.39
N ASN A 30 -26.30 7.99 18.51
CA ASN A 30 -26.89 6.81 19.14
C ASN A 30 -25.78 5.90 19.64
N ASP A 31 -25.56 5.98 20.95
CA ASP A 31 -24.84 5.02 21.76
C ASP A 31 -25.60 3.69 21.78
N ILE A 32 -24.90 2.59 21.53
CA ILE A 32 -25.43 1.24 21.75
C ILE A 32 -24.67 0.65 22.94
N SER A 33 -25.23 0.82 24.12
CA SER A 33 -24.87 0.07 25.32
C SER A 33 -25.68 -1.22 25.37
N ILE A 34 -25.03 -2.37 25.16
CA ILE A 34 -25.64 -3.69 25.38
C ILE A 34 -25.10 -4.24 26.70
N SER A 35 -25.96 -4.25 27.72
CA SER A 35 -25.76 -4.97 28.98
C SER A 35 -26.23 -6.42 28.81
N VAL A 36 -25.33 -7.39 28.94
CA VAL A 36 -25.69 -8.81 29.05
C VAL A 36 -25.36 -9.31 30.45
N LYS A 37 -26.39 -9.84 31.13
CA LYS A 37 -26.32 -10.46 32.44
C LYS A 37 -25.56 -11.79 32.37
N THR A 38 -24.76 -12.02 33.40
CA THR A 38 -23.92 -13.19 33.67
C THR A 38 -24.73 -14.45 33.97
N ASN A 39 -24.31 -15.58 33.41
CA ASN A 39 -24.44 -16.92 34.02
C ASN A 39 -23.12 -17.65 33.81
N GLY A 40 -22.62 -18.26 34.90
CA GLY A 40 -21.23 -18.65 35.07
C GLY A 40 -20.89 -20.01 34.48
N ASP A 41 -20.46 -20.01 33.22
CA ASP A 41 -19.66 -21.07 32.64
C ASP A 41 -18.27 -20.52 32.31
N PRO A 42 -17.16 -21.26 32.55
CA PRO A 42 -15.85 -20.84 32.09
C PRO A 42 -15.86 -20.86 30.56
N ILE A 43 -16.07 -19.69 29.97
CA ILE A 43 -15.98 -19.45 28.53
C ILE A 43 -14.55 -19.85 28.14
N LYS A 44 -14.41 -21.06 27.59
CA LYS A 44 -13.24 -21.44 26.80
C LYS A 44 -13.19 -20.47 25.63
N THR A 45 -12.51 -19.34 25.82
CA THR A 45 -12.18 -18.40 24.76
C THR A 45 -11.31 -19.16 23.79
N LYS A 46 -11.95 -19.74 22.76
CA LYS A 46 -11.25 -20.28 21.60
C LYS A 46 -10.40 -19.12 21.07
N HIS A 47 -9.09 -19.19 21.27
CA HIS A 47 -8.14 -18.31 20.61
C HIS A 47 -8.33 -18.52 19.11
N ILE A 48 -9.17 -17.69 18.49
CA ILE A 48 -9.28 -17.64 17.04
C ILE A 48 -7.94 -17.08 16.59
N PRO A 49 -7.10 -17.85 15.88
CA PRO A 49 -5.82 -17.35 15.42
C PRO A 49 -6.07 -16.12 14.55
N SER A 50 -5.66 -14.96 15.05
CA SER A 50 -5.85 -13.70 14.35
C SER A 50 -5.15 -13.80 13.00
N ARG A 51 -5.91 -13.67 11.91
CA ARG A 51 -5.31 -13.63 10.57
C ARG A 51 -4.24 -12.54 10.55
N PRO A 52 -3.06 -12.80 9.95
CA PRO A 52 -2.00 -11.81 9.93
C PRO A 52 -2.52 -10.50 9.32
N PRO A 53 -2.16 -9.34 9.89
CA PRO A 53 -2.65 -8.06 9.42
C PRO A 53 -2.26 -7.86 7.96
N LYS A 54 -3.21 -7.37 7.16
CA LYS A 54 -2.93 -6.97 5.77
C LYS A 54 -2.07 -5.70 5.82
N LEU A 55 -0.81 -5.82 5.41
CA LEU A 55 0.13 -4.68 5.29
C LEU A 55 -0.23 -3.84 4.05
N ILE A 56 -1.36 -3.13 4.13
CA ILE A 56 -1.91 -2.29 3.07
C ILE A 56 -2.31 -0.96 3.71
N VAL A 57 -1.92 0.15 3.07
CA VAL A 57 -2.43 1.49 3.38
C VAL A 57 -3.36 1.89 2.26
N TYR A 58 -4.61 2.15 2.59
CA TYR A 58 -5.63 2.56 1.63
C TYR A 58 -5.59 4.07 1.42
N ILE A 59 -5.89 4.49 0.19
CA ILE A 59 -5.84 5.90 -0.20
C ILE A 59 -6.79 6.80 0.62
N ASN A 60 -7.87 6.24 1.16
CA ASN A 60 -8.86 6.97 1.96
C ASN A 60 -8.40 7.20 3.39
N GLU A 61 -7.38 6.47 3.88
CA GLU A 61 -6.80 6.75 5.21
C GLU A 61 -6.10 8.11 5.25
N PHE A 62 -5.75 8.68 4.09
CA PHE A 62 -5.18 10.02 3.98
C PHE A 62 -6.24 11.14 3.92
N ASP A 63 -7.53 10.82 4.00
CA ASP A 63 -8.56 11.85 4.09
C ASP A 63 -8.45 12.60 5.41
N LYS A 64 -8.39 13.93 5.33
CA LYS A 64 -8.23 14.82 6.47
C LYS A 64 -9.46 15.70 6.63
N THR A 65 -9.76 16.04 7.86
CA THR A 65 -10.76 17.05 8.24
C THR A 65 -10.12 18.08 9.16
N ASP A 66 -10.59 19.31 9.11
CA ASP A 66 -10.24 20.32 10.11
C ASP A 66 -10.98 20.07 11.44
N ASP A 67 -10.71 20.89 12.45
CA ASP A 67 -11.33 20.80 13.79
C ASP A 67 -12.86 21.01 13.77
N ILE A 68 -13.38 21.61 12.69
CA ILE A 68 -14.80 21.89 12.47
C ILE A 68 -15.46 20.74 11.70
N GLY A 69 -14.68 19.79 11.18
CA GLY A 69 -15.13 18.66 10.37
C GLY A 69 -15.19 18.92 8.86
N ASN A 70 -14.69 20.06 8.36
CA ASN A 70 -14.62 20.33 6.94
C ASN A 70 -13.48 19.54 6.27
N PRO A 71 -13.66 19.05 5.05
CA PRO A 71 -12.64 18.28 4.35
C PRO A 71 -11.42 19.14 3.98
N GLN A 72 -10.24 18.66 4.36
CA GLN A 72 -8.95 19.25 4.00
C GLN A 72 -8.28 18.52 2.83
N CYS A 73 -7.40 19.23 2.13
CA CYS A 73 -6.67 18.67 0.99
C CYS A 73 -5.84 17.44 1.40
N ARG A 74 -6.10 16.29 0.74
CA ARG A 74 -5.39 15.02 0.96
C ARG A 74 -3.87 15.08 0.68
N ASN A 75 -3.38 16.07 -0.08
CA ASN A 75 -1.96 16.15 -0.41
C ASN A 75 -1.10 16.31 0.84
N ASN A 76 0.07 15.69 0.82
CA ASN A 76 1.04 15.78 1.90
C ASN A 76 1.42 17.25 2.08
N ASN A 77 1.53 17.71 3.32
CA ASN A 77 1.93 19.06 3.69
C ASN A 77 0.99 20.17 3.15
N CYS A 78 -0.26 19.86 2.82
CA CYS A 78 -1.27 20.84 2.43
C CYS A 78 -2.41 20.88 3.46
N THR A 79 -2.70 22.07 3.99
CA THR A 79 -3.78 22.34 4.95
C THR A 79 -4.97 23.07 4.33
N ASN A 80 -4.88 23.45 3.05
CA ASN A 80 -5.93 24.16 2.35
C ASN A 80 -7.24 23.34 2.29
N PRO A 81 -8.40 24.00 2.35
CA PRO A 81 -9.69 23.32 2.21
C PRO A 81 -9.84 22.69 0.83
N VAL A 82 -10.63 21.62 0.76
CA VAL A 82 -11.01 21.01 -0.52
C VAL A 82 -11.86 21.99 -1.33
N CYS A 83 -11.59 22.10 -2.63
CA CYS A 83 -12.35 22.97 -3.53
C CYS A 83 -12.94 22.17 -4.71
N LYS A 84 -14.08 22.63 -5.24
CA LYS A 84 -14.65 22.05 -6.46
C LYS A 84 -13.84 22.52 -7.69
N PRO A 85 -13.65 21.66 -8.72
CA PRO A 85 -14.19 20.31 -8.90
C PRO A 85 -13.35 19.19 -8.25
N PHE A 86 -12.28 19.52 -7.54
CA PHE A 86 -11.28 18.58 -7.05
C PHE A 86 -11.69 17.97 -5.70
N ARG A 87 -12.70 17.09 -5.70
CA ARG A 87 -13.35 16.42 -4.54
C ARG A 87 -12.56 16.17 -3.23
N LYS A 88 -11.25 15.89 -3.29
CA LYS A 88 -10.39 15.58 -2.12
C LYS A 88 -9.14 16.46 -2.04
N TYR A 89 -9.05 17.50 -2.89
CA TYR A 89 -7.86 18.31 -3.07
C TYR A 89 -8.22 19.79 -3.23
N CYS A 90 -7.30 20.69 -2.87
CA CYS A 90 -7.47 22.12 -3.09
C CYS A 90 -7.11 22.57 -4.52
N SER A 91 -6.47 21.70 -5.32
CA SER A 91 -6.04 22.02 -6.67
C SER A 91 -5.73 20.77 -7.49
N LEU A 92 -5.70 20.94 -8.83
CA LEU A 92 -5.22 19.90 -9.75
C LEU A 92 -3.76 19.50 -9.47
N GLN A 93 -2.92 20.46 -9.07
CA GLN A 93 -1.51 20.20 -8.77
C GLN A 93 -1.37 19.29 -7.55
N CYS A 94 -2.10 19.59 -6.46
CA CYS A 94 -2.11 18.75 -5.26
C CYS A 94 -2.61 17.33 -5.56
N SER A 95 -3.67 17.20 -6.34
CA SER A 95 -4.18 15.89 -6.79
C SER A 95 -3.12 15.10 -7.55
N LYS A 96 -2.43 15.72 -8.52
CA LYS A 96 -1.38 15.08 -9.32
C LYS A 96 -0.17 14.67 -8.48
N GLN A 97 0.30 15.57 -7.61
CA GLN A 97 1.46 15.31 -6.75
C GLN A 97 1.18 14.14 -5.80
N PHE A 98 0.06 14.18 -5.07
CA PHE A 98 -0.32 13.10 -4.17
C PHE A 98 -0.52 11.79 -4.92
N THR A 99 -1.25 11.78 -6.04
CA THR A 99 -1.48 10.57 -6.84
C THR A 99 -0.17 9.96 -7.32
N LYS A 100 0.78 10.79 -7.79
CA LYS A 100 2.11 10.33 -8.21
C LYS A 100 2.87 9.69 -7.04
N TRP A 101 2.90 10.37 -5.89
CA TRP A 101 3.56 9.87 -4.69
C TRP A 101 2.93 8.56 -4.21
N TYR A 102 1.62 8.53 -4.01
CA TYR A 102 0.89 7.36 -3.52
C TYR A 102 1.09 6.15 -4.45
N ASN A 103 0.92 6.34 -5.76
CA ASN A 103 1.08 5.27 -6.73
C ASN A 103 2.52 4.75 -6.79
N SER A 104 3.52 5.59 -6.57
CA SER A 104 4.93 5.18 -6.61
C SER A 104 5.35 4.38 -5.37
N ASN A 105 4.66 4.58 -4.24
CA ASN A 105 5.06 4.08 -2.93
C ASN A 105 4.16 2.97 -2.38
N PHE A 106 2.84 3.04 -2.56
CA PHE A 106 1.89 2.11 -1.93
C PHE A 106 1.32 1.09 -2.91
N TYR A 107 1.40 1.34 -4.22
CA TYR A 107 0.90 0.41 -5.22
C TYR A 107 1.96 -0.64 -5.57
N TRP A 108 1.80 -1.87 -5.04
CA TRP A 108 2.78 -2.96 -5.20
C TRP A 108 3.22 -3.19 -6.65
N ARG A 109 2.30 -3.13 -7.62
CA ARG A 109 2.64 -3.29 -9.04
C ARG A 109 3.67 -2.25 -9.51
N ASN A 110 3.58 -1.01 -9.04
CA ASN A 110 4.53 0.04 -9.42
C ASN A 110 5.87 -0.12 -8.72
N VAL A 111 5.85 -0.47 -7.43
CA VAL A 111 7.07 -0.81 -6.65
C VAL A 111 7.81 -1.98 -7.31
N ARG A 112 7.11 -3.10 -7.54
CA ARG A 112 7.60 -4.27 -8.27
C ARG A 112 8.21 -3.91 -9.61
N ASN A 113 7.50 -3.13 -10.44
CA ASN A 113 8.02 -2.72 -11.75
C ASN A 113 9.22 -1.77 -11.64
N SER A 114 9.35 -1.02 -10.55
CA SER A 114 10.53 -0.20 -10.29
C SER A 114 11.74 -1.05 -9.96
N VAL A 115 11.58 -2.07 -9.11
CA VAL A 115 12.65 -3.03 -8.74
C VAL A 115 13.10 -3.84 -9.96
N LEU A 116 12.17 -4.41 -10.72
CA LEU A 116 12.50 -5.15 -11.94
C LEU A 116 13.26 -4.29 -12.97
N ARG A 117 12.95 -2.99 -13.06
CA ARG A 117 13.67 -2.06 -13.95
C ARG A 117 15.06 -1.69 -13.41
N ARG A 118 15.20 -1.50 -12.10
CA ARG A 118 16.50 -1.26 -11.43
C ARG A 118 17.46 -2.41 -11.72
N ASP A 119 16.95 -3.63 -11.62
CA ASP A 119 17.73 -4.87 -11.78
C ASP A 119 17.87 -5.30 -13.26
N ASP A 120 17.50 -4.42 -14.20
CA ASP A 120 17.38 -4.68 -15.64
C ASP A 120 16.80 -6.06 -16.00
N PHE A 121 15.73 -6.45 -15.31
CA PHE A 121 15.05 -7.74 -15.50
C PHE A 121 16.01 -8.93 -15.41
N THR A 122 16.94 -8.87 -14.45
CA THR A 122 17.96 -9.88 -14.20
C THR A 122 17.82 -10.42 -12.78
N CYS A 123 17.81 -11.74 -12.63
CA CYS A 123 17.81 -12.37 -11.32
C CYS A 123 19.08 -11.98 -10.55
N GLN A 124 18.90 -11.44 -9.35
CA GLN A 124 19.99 -10.96 -8.51
C GLN A 124 20.80 -12.07 -7.82
N LEU A 125 20.34 -13.33 -7.89
CA LEU A 125 21.07 -14.48 -7.33
C LEU A 125 21.86 -15.26 -8.39
N CYS A 126 21.26 -15.54 -9.55
CA CYS A 126 21.89 -16.38 -10.57
C CYS A 126 22.26 -15.63 -11.86
N GLY A 127 21.99 -14.33 -11.95
CA GLY A 127 22.33 -13.52 -13.13
C GLY A 127 21.49 -13.80 -14.38
N ILE A 128 20.51 -14.72 -14.34
CA ILE A 128 19.68 -15.00 -15.52
C ILE A 128 18.83 -13.77 -15.88
N LYS A 129 18.95 -13.34 -17.14
CA LYS A 129 18.19 -12.22 -17.69
C LYS A 129 17.04 -12.73 -18.54
N LEU A 130 15.81 -12.36 -18.19
CA LEU A 130 14.64 -12.80 -18.95
C LEU A 130 14.28 -11.80 -20.04
N ASN A 131 13.98 -12.30 -21.24
CA ASN A 131 13.59 -11.46 -22.35
C ASN A 131 12.27 -10.73 -22.04
N ARG A 132 12.29 -9.39 -22.09
CA ARG A 132 11.13 -8.52 -21.84
C ARG A 132 9.91 -8.83 -22.71
N ARG A 133 10.08 -9.50 -23.85
CA ARG A 133 8.97 -9.90 -24.74
C ARG A 133 8.29 -11.20 -24.30
N LYS A 134 8.98 -12.07 -23.57
CA LYS A 134 8.45 -13.34 -23.02
C LYS A 134 8.11 -13.18 -21.53
N LYS A 135 7.50 -12.04 -21.18
CA LYS A 135 7.36 -11.53 -19.80
C LYS A 135 6.72 -12.49 -18.81
N MET A 136 5.85 -13.39 -19.28
CA MET A 136 5.24 -14.43 -18.46
C MET A 136 4.86 -15.62 -19.34
N ASN A 137 5.61 -16.71 -19.26
CA ASN A 137 5.08 -18.01 -19.65
C ASN A 137 5.06 -18.92 -18.42
N LYS A 138 3.86 -19.03 -17.82
CA LYS A 138 3.62 -19.82 -16.62
C LYS A 138 3.95 -21.31 -16.83
N GLY A 139 3.66 -21.85 -18.02
CA GLY A 139 3.97 -23.24 -18.37
C GLY A 139 5.46 -23.53 -18.34
N THR A 140 6.28 -22.61 -18.87
CA THR A 140 7.74 -22.76 -18.89
C THR A 140 8.45 -22.31 -17.61
N LYS A 141 7.70 -21.89 -16.56
CA LYS A 141 8.28 -21.37 -15.31
C LYS A 141 9.30 -20.24 -15.52
N ASN A 142 9.08 -19.45 -16.57
CA ASN A 142 10.02 -18.44 -17.05
C ASN A 142 9.47 -17.03 -16.76
N TRP A 143 9.54 -16.62 -15.50
CA TRP A 143 9.20 -15.26 -15.10
C TRP A 143 10.08 -14.80 -13.93
N LEU A 144 10.13 -13.47 -13.77
CA LEU A 144 10.79 -12.82 -12.65
C LEU A 144 9.76 -12.42 -11.61
N GLU A 145 10.12 -12.60 -10.35
CA GLU A 145 9.41 -12.06 -9.20
C GLU A 145 10.24 -11.01 -8.49
N CYS A 146 9.54 -10.12 -7.79
CA CYS A 146 10.14 -9.19 -6.85
C CYS A 146 9.90 -9.76 -5.46
N ASP A 147 10.97 -10.11 -4.78
CA ASP A 147 10.95 -10.76 -3.48
C ASP A 147 11.57 -9.87 -2.41
N HIS A 148 11.19 -10.14 -1.17
CA HIS A 148 11.74 -9.47 0.01
C HIS A 148 13.06 -10.12 0.41
N ILE A 149 14.10 -9.32 0.67
CA ILE A 149 15.37 -9.82 1.22
C ILE A 149 15.14 -10.24 2.67
N ILE A 150 14.56 -9.34 3.46
CA ILE A 150 14.05 -9.61 4.80
C ILE A 150 12.53 -9.81 4.70
N PRO A 151 12.00 -11.01 5.01
CA PRO A 151 10.60 -11.32 4.76
C PRO A 151 9.64 -10.41 5.50
N LYS A 152 8.49 -10.12 4.89
CA LYS A 152 7.45 -9.25 5.47
C LYS A 152 7.04 -9.64 6.88
N SER A 153 7.11 -10.92 7.25
CA SER A 153 6.74 -11.39 8.60
C SER A 153 7.63 -10.85 9.71
N PHE A 154 8.84 -10.38 9.40
CA PHE A 154 9.81 -9.89 10.38
C PHE A 154 9.65 -8.39 10.69
N TYR A 155 8.66 -7.69 10.13
CA TYR A 155 8.52 -6.24 10.37
C TYR A 155 8.42 -5.91 11.87
N LYS A 156 7.63 -6.67 12.64
CA LYS A 156 7.48 -6.48 14.09
C LYS A 156 8.79 -6.72 14.85
N SER A 157 9.53 -7.78 14.51
CA SER A 157 10.78 -8.11 15.20
C SER A 157 11.90 -7.09 14.94
N ILE A 158 11.73 -6.22 13.93
CA ILE A 158 12.68 -5.15 13.57
C ILE A 158 12.18 -3.79 14.12
N GLY A 159 11.10 -3.77 14.90
CA GLY A 159 10.59 -2.57 15.58
C GLY A 159 9.60 -1.74 14.76
N TYR A 160 9.01 -2.31 13.71
CA TYR A 160 7.93 -1.66 12.96
C TYR A 160 6.55 -2.02 13.50
N GLU A 161 5.66 -1.03 13.55
CA GLU A 161 4.27 -1.19 13.96
C GLU A 161 3.28 -0.94 12.81
N PHE A 162 2.01 -1.29 13.01
CA PHE A 162 0.97 -1.10 12.00
C PHE A 162 -0.35 -0.61 12.62
N ASN A 163 -0.23 0.23 13.66
CA ASN A 163 -1.34 0.66 14.51
C ASN A 163 -1.93 1.98 14.01
N THR A 164 -1.12 3.03 13.87
CA THR A 164 -1.52 4.36 13.37
C THR A 164 -1.27 4.52 11.87
N LEU A 165 -1.84 5.55 11.22
CA LEU A 165 -1.54 5.82 9.81
C LEU A 165 -0.04 6.09 9.62
N GLU A 166 0.56 6.84 10.54
CA GLU A 166 1.97 7.19 10.58
C GLU A 166 2.83 5.93 10.63
N ASP A 167 2.52 4.98 11.52
CA ASP A 167 3.23 3.70 11.62
C ASP A 167 3.07 2.88 10.34
N LYS A 168 1.85 2.83 9.78
CA LYS A 168 1.62 2.07 8.55
C LYS A 168 2.41 2.66 7.38
N VAL A 169 2.40 3.99 7.23
CA VAL A 169 3.17 4.70 6.20
C VAL A 169 4.65 4.43 6.38
N LYS A 170 5.18 4.58 7.59
CA LYS A 170 6.58 4.30 7.94
C LYS A 170 6.95 2.85 7.58
N THR A 171 6.20 1.87 8.09
CA THR A 171 6.41 0.45 7.83
C THR A 171 6.37 0.10 6.34
N ILE A 172 5.44 0.69 5.57
CA ILE A 172 5.42 0.46 4.13
C ILE A 172 6.64 1.08 3.44
N LEU A 173 6.96 2.34 3.71
CA LEU A 173 8.02 3.06 2.99
C LEU A 173 9.41 2.55 3.36
N GLU A 174 9.66 2.31 4.63
CA GLU A 174 10.99 1.99 5.16
C GLU A 174 11.28 0.49 5.17
N PHE A 175 10.26 -0.38 5.14
CA PHE A 175 10.45 -1.82 5.20
C PHE A 175 9.79 -2.60 4.06
N VAL A 176 8.46 -2.54 3.93
CA VAL A 176 7.72 -3.46 3.04
C VAL A 176 7.91 -3.12 1.56
N HIS A 177 7.92 -1.86 1.19
CA HIS A 177 8.14 -1.39 -0.18
C HIS A 177 9.49 -0.70 -0.36
N ASN A 178 10.35 -0.76 0.67
CA ASN A 178 11.72 -0.26 0.57
C ASN A 178 12.47 -1.04 -0.51
N ARG A 179 12.95 -0.32 -1.52
CA ARG A 179 13.67 -0.92 -2.66
C ARG A 179 14.92 -1.66 -2.22
N ASN A 180 15.57 -1.22 -1.15
CA ASN A 180 16.78 -1.87 -0.63
C ASN A 180 16.45 -3.21 0.04
N ASN A 181 15.21 -3.41 0.49
CA ASN A 181 14.72 -4.69 1.01
C ASN A 181 14.06 -5.56 -0.09
N LEU A 182 14.17 -5.18 -1.36
CA LEU A 182 13.56 -5.87 -2.49
C LEU A 182 14.61 -6.28 -3.52
N ARG A 183 14.43 -7.48 -4.10
CA ARG A 183 15.29 -8.01 -5.16
C ARG A 183 14.50 -8.73 -6.24
N THR A 184 15.03 -8.73 -7.45
CA THR A 184 14.49 -9.51 -8.56
C THR A 184 15.00 -10.94 -8.53
N LEU A 185 14.12 -11.94 -8.52
CA LEU A 185 14.46 -13.37 -8.56
C LEU A 185 13.79 -14.06 -9.75
N CYS A 186 14.46 -15.03 -10.37
CA CYS A 186 13.79 -15.98 -11.25
C CYS A 186 12.94 -16.96 -10.43
N TYR A 187 11.99 -17.63 -11.08
CA TYR A 187 11.12 -18.61 -10.44
C TYR A 187 11.88 -19.66 -9.60
N GLN A 188 12.98 -20.21 -10.13
CA GLN A 188 13.75 -21.25 -9.45
C GLN A 188 14.41 -20.71 -8.17
N CYS A 189 15.06 -19.55 -8.25
CA CYS A 189 15.68 -18.89 -7.10
C CYS A 189 14.62 -18.49 -6.05
N HIS A 190 13.51 -17.90 -6.47
CA HIS A 190 12.41 -17.53 -5.56
C HIS A 190 11.85 -18.74 -4.81
N ARG A 191 11.65 -19.87 -5.49
CA ARG A 191 11.20 -21.11 -4.86
C ARG A 191 12.20 -21.65 -3.83
N LYS A 192 13.51 -21.61 -4.14
CA LYS A 192 14.56 -22.03 -3.20
C LYS A 192 14.54 -21.15 -1.94
N GLU A 193 14.48 -19.83 -2.09
CA GLU A 193 14.43 -18.89 -0.98
C GLU A 193 13.16 -19.05 -0.14
N SER A 194 12.01 -19.26 -0.77
CA SER A 194 10.75 -19.53 -0.08
C SER A 194 10.84 -20.80 0.79
N ASN A 195 11.45 -21.87 0.27
CA ASN A 195 11.64 -23.12 1.02
C ASN A 195 12.63 -22.94 2.18
N ASN A 196 13.73 -22.21 1.95
CA ASN A 196 14.72 -21.92 3.00
C ASN A 196 14.05 -21.15 4.15
N LEU A 197 13.25 -20.13 3.83
CA LEU A 197 12.50 -19.36 4.83
C LEU A 197 11.48 -20.20 5.61
N TYR A 198 10.80 -21.13 4.93
CA TYR A 198 9.89 -22.06 5.59
C TYR A 198 10.63 -22.95 6.60
N ASN A 199 11.76 -23.53 6.20
CA ASN A 199 12.58 -24.38 7.07
C ASN A 199 13.16 -23.62 8.27
N ILE A 200 13.55 -22.36 8.08
CA ILE A 200 14.01 -21.51 9.17
C ILE A 200 12.87 -21.27 10.17
N LYS A 201 11.69 -20.89 9.67
CA LYS A 201 10.53 -20.66 10.54
C LYS A 201 10.11 -21.91 11.30
N SER A 202 10.10 -23.08 10.68
CA SER A 202 9.70 -24.32 11.37
C SER A 202 10.65 -24.65 12.52
N ARG A 203 11.96 -24.38 12.39
CA ARG A 203 12.94 -24.57 13.46
C ARG A 203 12.77 -23.61 14.64
N PHE A 204 12.25 -22.40 14.40
CA PHE A 204 11.96 -21.45 15.48
C PHE A 204 10.61 -21.68 16.17
N VAL A 205 9.70 -22.45 15.56
CA VAL A 205 8.38 -22.75 16.11
C VAL A 205 8.39 -24.03 16.95
N ASN A 206 9.36 -24.93 16.74
CA ASN A 206 9.59 -26.12 17.56
C ASN A 206 11.02 -26.07 18.14
N PRO A 207 11.25 -25.42 19.30
CA PRO A 207 12.57 -25.39 19.93
C PRO A 207 12.99 -26.73 20.57
N GLU A 208 12.10 -27.73 20.62
CA GLU A 208 12.37 -29.04 21.22
C GLU A 208 11.91 -30.14 20.27
N ASP A 209 12.89 -30.77 19.62
CA ASP A 209 12.99 -32.20 19.30
C ASP A 209 14.49 -32.55 19.24
#